data_AF-A0A1E7X7M3-F1
#
_entry.id   AF-A0A1E7X7M3-F1
#
_cell.length_a   1.000
_cell.length_b   1.000
_cell.length_c   1.000
_cell.angle_alpha   90.00
_cell.angle_beta   90.00
_cell.angle_gamma   90.00
#
_symmetry.space_group_name_H-M   'P 1'
#
loop_
_entity.id
_entity.type
_entity.pdbx_description
1 polymer ?
#
loop_
_entity_poly.entity_id
_entity_poly.type
_entity_poly.pdbx_seq_one_letter_code
_entity_poly.pdbx_strand_id
1 'polypeptide(L)' 'MTDPDAGSRPDRSKAIAVEAGLDLLKTEGRAAAAAFMEDAGVPLAVIARVLNEPERRRLPAADDLPGG' A
#
# COMPACT_ATOMS: atom_id res chain seq x y z
N MET A 1 -30.12 14.11 -0.99
CA MET A 1 -29.10 15.13 -0.71
C MET A 1 -28.11 14.49 0.25
N THR A 2 -27.01 14.00 -0.32
CA THR A 2 -25.74 13.55 0.29
C THR A 2 -25.79 12.61 1.50
N ASP A 3 -25.56 11.32 1.26
CA ASP A 3 -25.04 10.36 2.26
C ASP A 3 -23.52 10.55 2.41
N PRO A 4 -23.00 11.05 3.54
CA PRO A 4 -21.55 11.22 3.75
C PRO A 4 -20.83 9.95 4.25
N ASP A 5 -21.46 8.75 4.20
CA ASP A 5 -20.89 7.54 4.84
C ASP A 5 -20.40 6.44 3.86
N ALA A 6 -20.46 6.68 2.54
CA ALA A 6 -20.06 5.66 1.55
C ALA A 6 -18.56 5.64 1.18
N GLY A 7 -17.73 6.48 1.82
CA GLY A 7 -16.32 6.66 1.45
C GLY A 7 -15.28 5.99 2.37
N SER A 8 -15.68 5.31 3.45
CA SER A 8 -14.73 4.98 4.54
C SER A 8 -14.31 3.49 4.62
N ARG A 9 -15.07 2.58 4.01
CA ARG A 9 -14.79 1.13 4.07
C ARG A 9 -13.93 0.57 2.93
N PRO A 10 -14.17 0.88 1.64
CA PRO A 10 -13.42 0.25 0.55
C PRO A 10 -11.93 0.63 0.57
N ASP A 11 -11.61 1.84 0.99
CA ASP A 11 -10.22 2.31 1.09
C ASP A 11 -9.45 1.62 2.22
N ARG A 12 -10.10 1.31 3.36
CA ARG A 12 -9.42 0.63 4.48
C ARG A 12 -9.06 -0.81 4.14
N SER A 13 -9.96 -1.55 3.50
CA SER A 13 -9.68 -2.93 3.08
C SER A 13 -8.56 -2.98 2.04
N LYS A 14 -8.54 -2.03 1.09
CA LYS A 14 -7.46 -1.90 0.12
C LYS A 14 -6.12 -1.52 0.78
N ALA A 15 -6.14 -0.62 1.76
CA ALA A 15 -4.94 -0.22 2.47
C ALA A 15 -4.29 -1.41 3.20
N ILE A 16 -5.10 -2.25 3.86
CA ILE A 16 -4.65 -3.48 4.53
C ILE A 16 -4.06 -4.46 3.52
N ALA A 17 -4.72 -4.68 2.38
CA ALA A 17 -4.22 -5.56 1.33
C ALA A 17 -2.86 -5.11 0.77
N VAL A 18 -2.68 -3.80 0.58
CA VAL A 18 -1.41 -3.23 0.12
C VAL A 18 -0.31 -3.38 1.18
N GLU A 19 -0.62 -3.21 2.47
CA GLU A 19 0.35 -3.46 3.55
C GLU A 19 0.78 -4.92 3.63
N ALA A 20 -0.16 -5.86 3.59
CA ALA A 20 0.15 -7.29 3.58
C ALA A 20 0.91 -7.71 2.31
N GLY A 21 0.56 -7.16 1.14
CA GLY A 21 1.31 -7.42 -0.09
C GLY A 21 2.75 -6.89 -0.07
N LEU A 22 3.01 -5.78 0.63
CA LEU A 22 4.38 -5.27 0.84
C LEU A 22 5.20 -6.15 1.79
N ASP A 23 4.56 -6.81 2.75
CA ASP A 23 5.23 -7.79 3.60
C ASP A 23 5.56 -9.06 2.82
N LEU A 24 4.59 -9.57 2.03
CA LEU A 24 4.79 -10.68 1.09
C LEU A 24 5.91 -10.39 0.08
N LEU A 25 6.05 -9.15 -0.39
CA LEU A 25 7.13 -8.78 -1.32
C LEU A 25 8.52 -9.03 -0.71
N LYS A 26 8.66 -8.89 0.61
CA LYS A 26 9.95 -9.08 1.31
C LYS A 26 10.25 -10.55 1.60
N THR A 27 9.21 -11.37 1.78
CA THR A 27 9.33 -12.78 2.20
C THR A 27 9.22 -13.76 1.02
N GLU A 28 8.17 -13.61 0.21
CA GLU A 28 7.81 -14.51 -0.90
C GLU A 28 8.15 -13.93 -2.28
N GLY A 29 8.34 -12.61 -2.36
CA GLY A 29 8.73 -11.91 -3.58
C GLY A 29 7.57 -11.36 -4.41
N ARG A 30 7.93 -10.80 -5.58
CA ARG A 30 7.04 -9.93 -6.37
C ARG A 30 5.78 -10.63 -6.89
N ALA A 31 5.90 -11.88 -7.35
CA ALA A 31 4.79 -12.61 -7.94
C ALA A 31 3.70 -12.94 -6.91
N ALA A 32 4.10 -13.38 -5.71
CA ALA A 32 3.19 -13.69 -4.62
C ALA A 32 2.48 -12.43 -4.10
N ALA A 33 3.22 -11.33 -3.94
CA ALA A 33 2.67 -10.04 -3.55
C ALA A 33 1.64 -9.50 -4.55
N ALA A 34 1.91 -9.60 -5.85
CA ALA A 34 0.98 -9.19 -6.89
C ALA A 34 -0.31 -10.01 -6.86
N ALA A 35 -0.20 -11.33 -6.82
CA ALA A 35 -1.35 -12.24 -6.79
C ALA A 35 -2.25 -11.99 -5.56
N PHE A 36 -1.65 -11.77 -4.38
CA PHE A 36 -2.39 -11.45 -3.16
C PHE A 36 -3.16 -10.14 -3.26
N MET A 37 -2.53 -9.07 -3.77
CA MET A 37 -3.19 -7.79 -3.93
C MET A 37 -4.29 -7.82 -5.00
N GLU A 38 -4.08 -8.56 -6.10
CA GLU A 38 -5.11 -8.76 -7.14
C GLU A 38 -6.32 -9.51 -6.59
N ASP A 39 -6.13 -10.59 -5.83
CA ASP A 39 -7.19 -11.36 -5.19
C ASP A 39 -8.01 -10.50 -4.21
N ALA A 40 -7.32 -9.60 -3.48
CA ALA A 40 -7.96 -8.63 -2.61
C ALA A 40 -8.70 -7.48 -3.33
N GLY A 41 -8.71 -7.47 -4.67
CA GLY A 41 -9.39 -6.47 -5.48
C GLY A 41 -8.64 -5.14 -5.60
N VAL A 42 -7.32 -5.15 -5.38
CA VAL A 42 -6.47 -3.98 -5.61
C VAL A 42 -6.25 -3.83 -7.13
N PRO A 43 -6.42 -2.62 -7.70
CA PRO A 43 -6.21 -2.42 -9.12
C PRO A 43 -4.75 -2.67 -9.53
N LEU A 44 -4.53 -3.29 -10.70
CA LEU A 44 -3.19 -3.54 -11.23
C LEU A 44 -2.30 -2.30 -11.30
N ALA A 45 -2.88 -1.12 -11.58
CA ALA A 45 -2.13 0.14 -11.57
C ALA A 45 -1.55 0.47 -10.18
N VAL A 46 -2.29 0.18 -9.11
CA VAL A 46 -1.84 0.37 -7.72
C VAL A 46 -0.78 -0.67 -7.37
N ILE A 47 -0.99 -1.92 -7.74
CA ILE A 47 -0.04 -3.03 -7.50
C ILE A 47 1.29 -2.73 -8.19
N ALA A 48 1.28 -2.40 -9.47
CA ALA A 48 2.49 -2.04 -10.21
C ALA A 48 3.24 -0.89 -9.54
N ARG A 49 2.52 0.13 -9.07
CA ARG A 49 3.11 1.27 -8.35
C ARG A 49 3.74 0.86 -7.02
N VAL A 50 3.02 0.10 -6.20
CA VAL A 50 3.50 -0.38 -4.89
C VAL A 50 4.71 -1.28 -5.02
N LEU A 51 4.73 -2.16 -6.02
CA LEU A 51 5.85 -3.06 -6.29
C LEU A 51 7.06 -2.34 -6.91
N ASN A 52 6.85 -1.22 -7.59
CA ASN A 52 7.92 -0.41 -8.21
C ASN A 52 8.46 0.67 -7.26
N GLU A 53 7.65 1.13 -6.31
CA GLU A 53 7.99 2.15 -5.32
C GLU A 53 7.67 1.69 -3.88
N PRO A 54 8.21 0.55 -3.39
CA PRO A 54 7.85 0.01 -2.08
C PRO A 54 8.30 0.90 -0.91
N GLU A 55 9.27 1.78 -1.14
CA GLU A 55 9.97 2.58 -0.12
C GLU A 55 9.30 3.92 0.19
N ARG A 56 8.40 4.40 -0.68
CA ARG A 56 7.70 5.70 -0.49
C ARG A 56 6.80 5.76 0.74
N ARG A 57 6.57 4.63 1.42
CA ARG A 57 5.74 4.57 2.63
C ARG A 57 6.50 4.87 3.93
N ARG A 58 7.85 4.96 3.90
CA ARG A 58 8.69 5.19 5.08
C ARG A 58 9.30 6.60 5.15
N LEU A 59 8.50 7.66 5.11
CA LEU A 59 8.96 8.97 5.62
C LEU A 59 7.78 9.81 6.14
N PRO A 60 7.48 9.83 7.45
CA PRO A 60 7.44 11.10 8.16
C PRO A 60 8.89 11.56 8.38
N ALA A 61 9.15 12.83 8.09
CA ALA A 61 10.45 13.47 8.19
C ALA A 61 11.21 13.10 9.47
N ALA A 62 12.37 12.45 9.30
CA ALA A 62 13.44 12.43 10.28
C ALA A 62 14.65 13.20 9.73
N ASP A 63 14.36 14.30 9.04
CA ASP A 63 15.33 15.30 8.58
C ASP A 63 14.96 16.66 9.20
N ASP A 64 14.77 16.66 10.51
CA ASP A 64 14.89 17.86 11.34
C ASP A 64 15.78 17.47 12.52
N LEU A 65 17.08 17.54 12.28
CA LEU A 65 18.04 18.22 13.14
C LEU A 65 19.41 18.24 12.42
N PRO A 66 19.91 19.44 12.02
CA PRO A 66 21.23 19.58 11.43
C PRO A 66 22.32 19.31 12.47
N GLY A 67 23.45 18.77 12.00
CA GLY A 67 24.63 18.48 12.82
C GLY A 67 25.31 19.72 13.43
N GLY A 68 26.21 19.45 14.38
CA GLY A 68 27.09 20.45 14.99
C GLY A 68 27.30 20.22 16.48
#